data_AF-A0A9X2L5T5-F1
#
_entry.id   AF-A0A9X2L5T5-F1
#
_cell.length_a   1.000
_cell.length_b   1.000
_cell.length_c   1.000
_cell.angle_alpha   90.00
_cell.angle_beta   90.00
_cell.angle_gamma   90.00
#
_symmetry.space_group_name_H-M   'P 1'
#
loop_
_entity.id
_entity.type
_entity.pdbx_description
1 polymer ?
#
loop_
_entity_poly.entity_id
_entity_poly.type
_entity_poly.pdbx_seq_one_letter_code
_entity_poly.pdbx_strand_id
1 'polypeptide(L)'
;MKKLLLISFFSALLVSGCDLFNSGDSSKKKIPAFEWREINYFTSDSITTVNTDSNGDLYVGLKRTWYVSTDTGRTFQRFRKPDSTYFSRIERRNDTYYAIGEVDVEDVFWGSPITVAKQEIYRSKDGKNWEKVIGPFKMYDIAFDNDNYMYISKLEGVVTVNLTDKSKYHSNFYRNSWWGSIVDVVATNSKGDIFAGCRGGMFKSSDRGETWNKITNSIGKDYDDINFLEVDEQDRIISIAVRRLLISNDDGQTWEKLRELDSYNNLQDGRIKTFEGVYPTNMDIMSNGYLYYASSFGVNIAHPDSMTKFYNAGPEGYDYDSPFPYGEIETFSNGDVLVYNSRRILFGKRNLNSEFWIKRL
;
A
#
# COMPACT_ATOMS: atom_id res chain seq x y z
N MET A 1 -37.93 14.47 -70.49
CA MET A 1 -37.33 15.44 -69.54
C MET A 1 -36.22 14.68 -68.80
N LYS A 2 -34.97 14.55 -69.25
CA LYS A 2 -33.91 15.50 -69.65
C LYS A 2 -33.71 16.67 -68.65
N LYS A 3 -32.69 16.53 -67.78
CA LYS A 3 -31.65 17.50 -67.37
C LYS A 3 -30.80 16.83 -66.28
N LEU A 4 -29.47 16.86 -66.25
CA LEU A 4 -28.42 17.24 -67.20
C LEU A 4 -27.10 16.64 -66.65
N LEU A 5 -26.18 16.30 -67.55
CA LEU A 5 -24.83 15.76 -67.32
C LEU A 5 -23.81 16.90 -67.02
N LEU A 6 -22.57 16.48 -66.71
CA LEU A 6 -21.24 17.14 -66.83
C LEU A 6 -20.53 17.63 -65.54
N ILE A 7 -19.21 17.49 -65.32
CA ILE A 7 -18.10 16.61 -65.79
C ILE A 7 -16.79 17.20 -65.17
N SER A 8 -15.86 16.35 -64.72
CA SER A 8 -14.37 16.51 -64.60
C SER A 8 -13.77 17.63 -63.70
N PHE A 9 -12.65 17.42 -62.99
CA PHE A 9 -11.31 17.12 -63.55
C PHE A 9 -10.40 16.26 -62.66
N PHE A 10 -9.64 15.41 -63.36
CA PHE A 10 -8.44 14.69 -62.94
C PHE A 10 -7.28 15.65 -62.58
N SER A 11 -6.45 15.26 -61.61
CA SER A 11 -5.00 15.15 -61.86
C SER A 11 -4.36 14.15 -60.90
N ALA A 12 -3.93 13.02 -61.47
CA ALA A 12 -2.90 12.19 -60.89
C ALA A 12 -1.55 12.81 -61.21
N LEU A 13 -0.65 12.84 -60.24
CA LEU A 13 0.79 12.94 -60.50
C LEU A 13 1.46 11.80 -59.72
N LEU A 14 1.80 10.75 -60.46
CA LEU A 14 2.70 9.68 -60.05
C LEU A 14 4.12 10.24 -60.07
N VAL A 15 4.86 10.07 -58.97
CA VAL A 15 6.30 9.81 -59.06
C VAL A 15 6.57 8.53 -58.28
N SER A 16 6.85 7.48 -59.05
CA SER A 16 7.52 6.26 -58.62
C SER A 16 8.98 6.56 -58.26
N GLY A 17 9.41 6.11 -57.10
CA GLY A 17 10.81 5.97 -56.73
C GLY A 17 10.96 4.75 -55.84
N CYS A 18 11.29 3.61 -56.44
CA CYS A 18 11.68 2.39 -55.74
C CYS A 18 13.05 2.57 -55.05
N ASP A 19 13.11 1.98 -53.86
CA ASP A 19 14.26 1.38 -53.19
C ASP A 19 15.47 2.25 -52.81
N LEU A 20 15.84 2.23 -51.52
CA LEU A 20 16.98 1.44 -51.02
C LEU A 20 17.26 1.80 -49.54
N PHE A 21 16.91 0.88 -48.63
CA PHE A 21 17.47 0.65 -47.28
C PHE A 21 17.55 1.81 -46.26
N ASN A 22 16.64 1.82 -45.27
CA ASN A 22 17.08 1.67 -43.87
C ASN A 22 15.97 1.20 -42.90
N SER A 23 16.28 0.10 -42.21
CA SER A 23 15.83 -0.36 -40.88
C SER A 23 14.39 -0.15 -40.44
N GLY A 24 13.68 -1.27 -40.25
CA GLY A 24 12.36 -1.30 -39.66
C GLY A 24 12.29 -0.82 -38.22
N ASP A 25 11.11 -0.32 -37.84
CA ASP A 25 10.47 -0.70 -36.59
C ASP A 25 8.96 -0.44 -36.72
N SER A 26 8.19 -1.50 -36.86
CA SER A 26 6.76 -1.46 -36.60
C SER A 26 6.59 -1.31 -35.09
N SER A 27 6.41 -0.09 -34.58
CA SER A 27 6.10 0.11 -33.17
C SER A 27 4.74 -0.53 -32.87
N LYS A 28 4.76 -1.81 -32.48
CA LYS A 28 3.60 -2.50 -31.93
C LYS A 28 3.09 -1.66 -30.77
N LYS A 29 1.82 -1.24 -30.84
CA LYS A 29 1.17 -0.49 -29.77
C LYS A 29 1.27 -1.32 -28.49
N LYS A 30 2.05 -0.84 -27.52
CA LYS A 30 2.29 -1.55 -26.26
C LYS A 30 0.96 -1.72 -25.52
N ILE A 31 0.61 -2.95 -25.16
CA ILE A 31 -0.60 -3.23 -24.37
C ILE A 31 -0.29 -2.87 -22.91
N PRO A 32 -1.04 -1.95 -22.27
CA PRO A 32 -0.75 -1.50 -20.91
C PRO A 32 -0.93 -2.64 -19.90
N ALA A 33 -0.18 -2.60 -18.80
CA ALA A 33 -0.25 -3.61 -17.74
C ALA A 33 -1.62 -3.70 -17.07
N PHE A 34 -2.36 -2.57 -17.04
CA PHE A 34 -3.68 -2.45 -16.43
C PHE A 34 -4.67 -1.73 -17.36
N GLU A 35 -5.94 -2.12 -17.23
CA GLU A 35 -7.09 -1.37 -17.71
C GLU A 35 -7.70 -0.59 -16.55
N TRP A 36 -7.60 0.74 -16.61
CA TRP A 36 -8.02 1.61 -15.53
C TRP A 36 -9.46 2.08 -15.69
N ARG A 37 -10.20 2.14 -14.58
CA ARG A 37 -11.48 2.83 -14.48
C ARG A 37 -11.61 3.58 -13.16
N GLU A 38 -12.31 4.71 -13.19
CA GLU A 38 -12.79 5.34 -11.96
C GLU A 38 -13.98 4.53 -11.42
N ILE A 39 -13.91 4.14 -10.14
CA ILE A 39 -14.98 3.35 -9.51
C ILE A 39 -15.87 4.21 -8.63
N ASN A 40 -15.33 5.31 -8.09
CA ASN A 40 -16.12 6.25 -7.31
C ASN A 40 -15.45 7.62 -7.21
N TYR A 41 -16.29 8.65 -7.06
CA TYR A 41 -15.92 10.03 -6.77
C TYR A 41 -16.77 10.56 -5.62
N PHE A 42 -16.15 10.79 -4.46
CA PHE A 42 -16.83 11.28 -3.27
C PHE A 42 -16.84 12.81 -3.25
N THR A 43 -18.01 13.40 -3.43
CA THR A 43 -18.21 14.85 -3.44
C THR A 43 -18.38 15.45 -2.04
N SER A 44 -18.88 14.66 -1.10
CA SER A 44 -19.40 15.17 0.18
C SER A 44 -18.35 15.29 1.29
N ASP A 45 -17.36 14.40 1.30
CA ASP A 45 -16.31 14.33 2.34
C ASP A 45 -15.06 13.70 1.72
N SER A 46 -13.90 13.97 2.33
CA SER A 46 -12.65 13.32 1.92
C SER A 46 -12.60 11.87 2.37
N ILE A 47 -12.01 11.02 1.52
CA ILE A 47 -11.60 9.65 1.85
C ILE A 47 -10.52 9.73 2.93
N THR A 48 -10.70 8.96 4.00
CA THR A 48 -9.75 8.84 5.11
C THR A 48 -9.01 7.51 5.11
N THR A 49 -9.58 6.48 4.47
CA THR A 49 -8.96 5.17 4.30
C THR A 49 -9.70 4.38 3.22
N VAL A 50 -8.97 3.55 2.48
CA VAL A 50 -9.52 2.48 1.64
C VAL A 50 -8.75 1.23 1.98
N ASN A 51 -9.45 0.14 2.28
CA ASN A 51 -8.83 -1.15 2.55
C ASN A 51 -9.56 -2.26 1.80
N THR A 52 -8.86 -3.37 1.60
CA THR A 52 -9.43 -4.58 0.99
C THR A 52 -9.26 -5.80 1.90
N ASP A 53 -10.10 -6.82 1.71
CA ASP A 53 -9.86 -8.14 2.28
C ASP A 53 -9.50 -9.17 1.21
N SER A 54 -9.22 -10.41 1.65
CA SER A 54 -8.85 -11.51 0.76
C SER A 54 -9.94 -11.92 -0.24
N ASN A 55 -11.21 -11.54 -0.02
CA ASN A 55 -12.30 -11.75 -0.97
C ASN A 55 -12.37 -10.64 -2.03
N GLY A 56 -11.61 -9.55 -1.85
CA GLY A 56 -11.67 -8.36 -2.68
C GLY A 56 -12.84 -7.44 -2.36
N ASP A 57 -13.43 -7.59 -1.16
CA ASP A 57 -14.38 -6.62 -0.63
C ASP A 57 -13.63 -5.32 -0.31
N LEU A 58 -14.27 -4.17 -0.57
CA LEU A 58 -13.70 -2.84 -0.35
C LEU A 58 -14.34 -2.17 0.86
N TYR A 59 -13.51 -1.58 1.70
CA TYR A 59 -13.91 -0.78 2.85
C TYR A 59 -13.41 0.64 2.65
N VAL A 60 -14.33 1.60 2.57
CA VAL A 60 -13.98 3.00 2.31
C VAL A 60 -14.45 3.86 3.47
N GLY A 61 -13.52 4.43 4.23
CA GLY A 61 -13.80 5.38 5.30
C GLY A 61 -13.82 6.81 4.79
N LEU A 62 -14.83 7.58 5.19
CA LEU A 62 -14.90 9.03 5.06
C LEU A 62 -15.13 9.65 6.45
N LYS A 63 -14.97 10.98 6.51
CA LYS A 63 -15.15 11.77 7.75
C LYS A 63 -16.46 11.51 8.51
N ARG A 64 -17.58 11.16 7.85
CA ARG A 64 -18.90 10.98 8.49
C ARG A 64 -19.55 9.63 8.26
N THR A 65 -19.05 8.87 7.29
CA THR A 65 -19.67 7.63 6.84
C THR A 65 -18.60 6.69 6.36
N TRP A 66 -18.93 5.41 6.30
CA TRP A 66 -18.08 4.45 5.63
C TRP A 66 -18.93 3.60 4.68
N TYR A 67 -18.25 2.96 3.73
CA TYR A 67 -18.89 2.20 2.67
C TYR A 67 -18.27 0.81 2.57
N VAL A 68 -19.10 -0.16 2.21
CA VAL A 68 -18.69 -1.51 1.85
C VAL A 68 -19.05 -1.76 0.40
N SER A 69 -18.14 -2.34 -0.36
CA SER A 69 -18.45 -2.91 -1.68
C SER A 69 -18.01 -4.36 -1.72
N THR A 70 -18.91 -5.26 -2.11
CA THR A 70 -18.62 -6.69 -2.25
C THR A 70 -18.57 -7.13 -3.72
N ASP A 71 -18.39 -6.17 -4.62
CA ASP A 71 -18.38 -6.36 -6.08
C ASP A 71 -17.28 -5.53 -6.76
N THR A 72 -16.18 -5.33 -6.02
CA THR A 72 -14.99 -4.60 -6.48
C THR A 72 -15.31 -3.16 -6.89
N GLY A 73 -16.09 -2.47 -6.06
CA GLY A 73 -16.45 -1.07 -6.21
C GLY A 73 -17.43 -0.78 -7.35
N ARG A 74 -18.25 -1.74 -7.78
CA ARG A 74 -19.35 -1.46 -8.71
C ARG A 74 -20.55 -0.88 -7.97
N THR A 75 -20.82 -1.36 -6.76
CA THR A 75 -21.84 -0.86 -5.87
C THR A 75 -21.28 -0.65 -4.46
N PHE A 76 -21.84 0.31 -3.74
CA PHE A 76 -21.41 0.65 -2.38
C PHE A 76 -22.62 0.70 -1.44
N GLN A 77 -22.58 -0.09 -0.38
CA GLN A 77 -23.48 0.02 0.75
C GLN A 77 -22.95 1.07 1.72
N ARG A 78 -23.80 2.02 2.13
CA ARG A 78 -23.43 3.13 3.01
C ARG A 78 -23.82 2.87 4.46
N PHE A 79 -22.93 3.21 5.38
CA PHE A 79 -23.13 3.10 6.82
C PHE A 79 -22.83 4.42 7.54
N ARG A 80 -23.46 4.63 8.69
CA ARG A 80 -23.06 5.67 9.65
C ARG A 80 -22.00 5.11 10.58
N LYS A 81 -21.07 5.96 10.99
CA LYS A 81 -20.04 5.65 11.98
C LYS A 81 -20.46 6.18 13.36
N PRO A 82 -19.85 5.69 14.46
CA PRO A 82 -19.97 6.33 15.77
C PRO A 82 -19.56 7.81 15.74
N ASP A 83 -20.18 8.62 16.60
CA ASP A 83 -20.01 10.09 16.60
C ASP A 83 -18.60 10.55 17.01
N SER A 84 -17.78 9.68 17.58
CA SER A 84 -16.45 10.01 18.13
C SER A 84 -15.26 9.90 17.16
N THR A 85 -15.41 9.32 15.95
CA THR A 85 -14.21 8.83 15.24
C THR A 85 -14.21 9.02 13.74
N TYR A 86 -13.15 9.53 13.12
CA TYR A 86 -12.90 9.19 11.72
C TYR A 86 -12.13 7.87 11.66
N PHE A 87 -12.51 6.99 10.73
CA PHE A 87 -11.81 5.72 10.59
C PHE A 87 -10.55 5.90 9.75
N SER A 88 -9.40 5.57 10.32
CA SER A 88 -8.11 5.58 9.63
C SER A 88 -7.75 4.22 9.02
N ARG A 89 -8.44 3.15 9.45
CA ARG A 89 -8.35 1.81 8.88
C ARG A 89 -9.62 1.03 9.18
N ILE A 90 -10.07 0.22 8.22
CA ILE A 90 -11.21 -0.68 8.37
C ILE A 90 -10.81 -2.04 7.80
N GLU A 91 -10.92 -3.09 8.60
CA GLU A 91 -10.62 -4.45 8.16
C GLU A 91 -11.77 -5.37 8.55
N ARG A 92 -12.08 -6.35 7.69
CA ARG A 92 -13.04 -7.40 8.03
C ARG A 92 -12.29 -8.70 8.26
N ARG A 93 -12.53 -9.32 9.41
CA ARG A 93 -12.09 -10.67 9.70
C ARG A 93 -13.27 -11.55 10.07
N ASN A 94 -13.43 -12.62 9.30
CA ASN A 94 -14.62 -13.47 9.36
C ASN A 94 -15.88 -12.60 9.22
N ASP A 95 -16.83 -12.73 10.15
CA ASP A 95 -18.04 -11.91 10.20
C ASP A 95 -17.91 -10.68 11.12
N THR A 96 -16.71 -10.13 11.29
CA THR A 96 -16.47 -9.00 12.19
C THR A 96 -15.69 -7.90 11.48
N TYR A 97 -16.23 -6.69 11.49
CA TYR A 97 -15.51 -5.48 11.13
C TYR A 97 -14.70 -5.00 12.32
N TYR A 98 -13.47 -4.56 12.06
CA TYR A 98 -12.61 -3.83 12.97
C TYR A 98 -12.32 -2.47 12.37
N ALA A 99 -12.38 -1.43 13.17
CA ALA A 99 -12.06 -0.07 12.74
C ALA A 99 -11.18 0.63 13.76
N ILE A 100 -10.14 1.30 13.26
CA ILE A 100 -9.34 2.24 14.06
C ILE A 100 -9.99 3.61 13.93
N GLY A 101 -10.43 4.17 15.05
CA GLY A 101 -11.03 5.49 15.13
C GLY A 101 -10.18 6.46 15.93
N GLU A 102 -9.98 7.67 15.42
CA GLU A 102 -9.33 8.74 16.18
C GLU A 102 -10.32 9.50 17.06
N VAL A 103 -9.96 9.70 18.32
CA VAL A 103 -10.72 10.43 19.34
C VAL A 103 -9.88 11.54 19.95
N ASP A 104 -10.52 12.67 20.26
CA ASP A 104 -9.91 13.77 21.00
C ASP A 104 -9.89 13.46 22.50
N VAL A 105 -8.72 13.54 23.12
CA VAL A 105 -8.54 13.30 24.56
C VAL A 105 -7.90 14.53 25.19
N GLU A 106 -8.45 14.99 26.32
CA GLU A 106 -7.84 16.05 27.12
C GLU A 106 -6.57 15.54 27.81
N ASP A 107 -5.50 16.32 27.75
CA ASP A 107 -4.19 16.02 28.33
C ASP A 107 -3.56 17.31 28.88
N VAL A 108 -2.41 17.20 29.55
CA VAL A 108 -1.71 18.35 30.14
C VAL A 108 -0.26 18.38 29.66
N PHE A 109 0.14 19.48 29.02
CA PHE A 109 1.52 19.71 28.58
C PHE A 109 2.08 20.96 29.28
N TRP A 110 3.11 20.76 30.11
CA TRP A 110 3.71 21.82 30.95
C TRP A 110 2.69 22.61 31.78
N GLY A 111 1.73 21.91 32.38
CA GLY A 111 0.69 22.52 33.21
C GLY A 111 -0.42 23.23 32.44
N SER A 112 -0.38 23.23 31.10
CA SER A 112 -1.44 23.78 30.25
C SER A 112 -2.34 22.65 29.71
N PRO A 113 -3.67 22.79 29.77
CA PRO A 113 -4.58 21.86 29.11
C PRO A 113 -4.35 21.86 27.60
N ILE A 114 -4.27 20.67 27.03
CA ILE A 114 -4.20 20.45 25.57
C ILE A 114 -5.21 19.36 25.18
N THR A 115 -5.56 19.32 23.90
CA THR A 115 -6.32 18.22 23.32
C THR A 115 -5.40 17.43 22.41
N VAL A 116 -5.30 16.12 22.63
CA VAL A 116 -4.50 15.21 21.82
C VAL A 116 -5.38 14.17 21.16
N ALA A 117 -5.20 14.04 19.84
CA ALA A 117 -5.74 12.92 19.08
C ALA A 117 -5.13 11.59 19.57
N LYS A 118 -5.94 10.62 19.95
CA LYS A 118 -5.53 9.24 20.26
C LYS A 118 -6.42 8.27 19.49
N GLN A 119 -5.98 7.03 19.32
CA GLN A 119 -6.77 6.03 18.61
C GLN A 119 -7.46 5.06 19.56
N GLU A 120 -8.62 4.58 19.10
CA GLU A 120 -9.39 3.51 19.70
C GLU A 120 -9.74 2.48 18.63
N ILE A 121 -9.73 1.21 19.00
CA ILE A 121 -10.18 0.14 18.11
C ILE A 121 -11.59 -0.24 18.48
N TYR A 122 -12.44 -0.37 17.48
CA TYR A 122 -13.82 -0.79 17.61
C TYR A 122 -14.05 -2.06 16.80
N ARG A 123 -15.05 -2.85 17.19
CA ARG A 123 -15.52 -3.99 16.39
C ARG A 123 -17.03 -3.99 16.22
N SER A 124 -17.50 -4.54 15.11
CA SER A 124 -18.93 -4.64 14.79
C SER A 124 -19.24 -5.90 13.99
N LYS A 125 -20.38 -6.54 14.27
CA LYS A 125 -20.89 -7.69 13.49
C LYS A 125 -21.79 -7.28 12.32
N ASP A 126 -22.36 -6.09 12.37
CA ASP A 126 -23.39 -5.62 11.43
C ASP A 126 -23.02 -4.30 10.75
N GLY A 127 -21.84 -3.76 11.07
CA GLY A 127 -21.35 -2.49 10.56
C GLY A 127 -22.05 -1.24 11.13
N LYS A 128 -23.02 -1.43 12.03
CA LYS A 128 -23.88 -0.38 12.57
C LYS A 128 -23.64 -0.19 14.06
N ASN A 129 -23.56 -1.29 14.80
CA ASN A 129 -23.37 -1.32 16.25
C ASN A 129 -21.91 -1.66 16.53
N TRP A 130 -21.20 -0.69 17.10
CA TRP A 130 -19.77 -0.79 17.36
C TRP A 130 -19.51 -0.89 18.86
N GLU A 131 -18.69 -1.86 19.26
CA GLU A 131 -18.17 -1.96 20.63
C GLU A 131 -16.68 -1.65 20.66
N LYS A 132 -16.24 -0.93 21.69
CA LYS A 132 -14.83 -0.58 21.86
C LYS A 132 -14.04 -1.82 22.29
N VAL A 133 -12.97 -2.11 21.55
CA VAL A 133 -12.00 -3.17 21.83
C VAL A 133 -10.92 -2.66 22.77
N ILE A 134 -10.23 -1.56 22.44
CA ILE A 134 -9.12 -1.02 23.25
C ILE A 134 -8.85 0.45 22.92
N GLY A 135 -8.11 1.16 23.78
CA GLY A 135 -7.80 2.60 23.67
C GLY A 135 -8.43 3.44 24.80
N PRO A 136 -8.23 4.77 24.82
CA PRO A 136 -7.49 5.54 23.82
C PRO A 136 -5.98 5.54 24.09
N PHE A 137 -5.17 5.32 23.05
CA PHE A 137 -3.72 5.58 23.08
C PHE A 137 -3.17 5.78 21.65
N LYS A 138 -1.94 6.25 21.52
CA LYS A 138 -1.28 6.39 20.21
C LYS A 138 -0.96 5.03 19.61
N MET A 139 -1.55 4.72 18.48
CA MET A 139 -1.34 3.52 17.66
C MET A 139 -0.66 3.93 16.35
N TYR A 140 0.22 3.09 15.82
CA TYR A 140 0.94 3.39 14.57
C TYR A 140 0.59 2.39 13.46
N ASP A 141 0.40 1.13 13.82
CA ASP A 141 0.03 0.06 12.90
C ASP A 141 -0.64 -1.10 13.66
N ILE A 142 -1.34 -1.96 12.91
CA ILE A 142 -1.97 -3.16 13.41
C ILE A 142 -1.70 -4.36 12.49
N ALA A 143 -1.48 -5.51 13.11
CA ALA A 143 -1.41 -6.80 12.43
C ALA A 143 -2.28 -7.82 13.16
N PHE A 144 -2.66 -8.87 12.44
CA PHE A 144 -3.45 -9.96 12.96
C PHE A 144 -2.85 -11.28 12.50
N ASP A 145 -2.74 -12.24 13.42
CA ASP A 145 -2.36 -13.60 13.06
C ASP A 145 -3.58 -14.49 12.76
N ASN A 146 -3.32 -15.76 12.43
CA ASN A 146 -4.32 -16.78 12.16
C ASN A 146 -4.98 -17.35 13.43
N ASP A 147 -4.42 -17.05 14.61
CA ASP A 147 -4.86 -17.57 15.92
C ASP A 147 -5.85 -16.62 16.63
N ASN A 148 -6.40 -15.64 15.91
CA ASN A 148 -7.27 -14.58 16.45
C ASN A 148 -6.57 -13.64 17.45
N TYR A 149 -5.27 -13.39 17.28
CA TYR A 149 -4.61 -12.29 17.97
C TYR A 149 -4.53 -11.04 17.09
N MET A 150 -4.54 -9.90 17.75
CA MET A 150 -4.29 -8.59 17.17
C MET A 150 -3.10 -7.96 17.89
N TYR A 151 -2.14 -7.48 17.10
CA TYR A 151 -0.91 -6.83 17.55
C TYR A 151 -0.98 -5.37 17.15
N ILE A 152 -0.85 -4.47 18.13
CA ILE A 152 -0.99 -3.02 17.92
C ILE A 152 0.34 -2.38 18.29
N SER A 153 1.00 -1.76 17.31
CA SER A 153 2.24 -1.04 17.57
C SER A 153 1.96 0.27 18.32
N LYS A 154 2.84 0.60 19.25
CA LYS A 154 2.76 1.80 20.09
C LYS A 154 4.15 2.32 20.43
N LEU A 155 4.20 3.38 21.24
CA LEU A 155 5.45 3.84 21.84
C LEU A 155 6.11 2.70 22.66
N GLU A 156 7.39 2.43 22.35
CA GLU A 156 8.31 1.46 22.99
C GLU A 156 7.96 -0.03 22.87
N GLY A 157 6.92 -0.38 22.12
CA GLY A 157 6.59 -1.79 21.91
C GLY A 157 5.21 -2.04 21.31
N VAL A 158 4.61 -3.16 21.70
CA VAL A 158 3.36 -3.69 21.10
C VAL A 158 2.35 -4.01 22.19
N VAL A 159 1.07 -3.85 21.87
CA VAL A 159 -0.05 -4.39 22.65
C VAL A 159 -0.57 -5.63 21.94
N THR A 160 -0.61 -6.75 22.65
CA THR A 160 -1.22 -7.98 22.17
C THR A 160 -2.65 -8.09 22.71
N VAL A 161 -3.59 -8.43 21.85
CA VAL A 161 -5.01 -8.64 22.18
C VAL A 161 -5.45 -9.99 21.65
N ASN A 162 -5.85 -10.90 22.54
CA ASN A 162 -6.55 -12.12 22.14
C ASN A 162 -8.01 -11.78 21.87
N LEU A 163 -8.49 -11.96 20.64
CA LEU A 163 -9.85 -11.57 20.25
C LEU A 163 -10.92 -12.57 20.74
N THR A 164 -10.51 -13.77 21.14
CA THR A 164 -11.38 -14.84 21.64
C THR A 164 -11.73 -14.62 23.12
N ASP A 165 -10.73 -14.56 23.99
CA ASP A 165 -10.92 -14.39 25.44
C ASP A 165 -10.86 -12.92 25.90
N LYS A 166 -10.50 -12.01 25.00
CA LYS A 166 -10.37 -10.55 25.23
C LYS A 166 -9.22 -10.16 26.17
N SER A 167 -8.32 -11.07 26.50
CA SER A 167 -7.11 -10.78 27.27
C SER A 167 -6.17 -9.86 26.48
N LYS A 168 -5.45 -9.03 27.23
CA LYS A 168 -4.60 -7.95 26.68
C LYS A 168 -3.36 -7.79 27.54
N TYR A 169 -2.22 -7.57 26.92
CA TYR A 169 -1.00 -7.19 27.61
C TYR A 169 -0.14 -6.28 26.75
N HIS A 170 0.72 -5.52 27.43
CA HIS A 170 1.65 -4.58 26.83
C HIS A 170 3.06 -5.10 27.00
N SER A 171 3.81 -5.14 25.90
CA SER A 171 5.21 -5.56 25.90
C SER A 171 6.07 -4.41 25.42
N ASN A 172 6.91 -3.87 26.30
CA ASN A 172 7.88 -2.83 25.96
C ASN A 172 9.26 -3.46 25.82
N PHE A 173 9.82 -3.43 24.62
CA PHE A 173 11.11 -4.04 24.32
C PHE A 173 12.16 -3.04 23.85
N TYR A 174 11.79 -1.77 23.64
CA TYR A 174 12.73 -0.73 23.23
C TYR A 174 12.61 0.52 24.11
N ARG A 175 13.60 0.77 24.98
CA ARG A 175 13.61 1.88 25.95
C ARG A 175 14.78 2.85 25.79
N ASN A 176 15.50 2.80 24.67
CA ASN A 176 16.81 3.46 24.54
C ASN A 176 16.76 4.90 23.96
N SER A 177 15.65 5.62 24.16
CA SER A 177 15.46 6.96 23.62
C SER A 177 14.95 7.92 24.70
N TRP A 178 15.56 9.11 24.78
CA TRP A 178 15.14 10.20 25.66
C TRP A 178 13.70 10.70 25.37
N TRP A 179 13.09 10.23 24.28
CA TRP A 179 11.71 10.54 23.87
C TRP A 179 10.85 9.28 23.65
N GLY A 180 11.33 8.10 24.07
CA GLY A 180 10.78 6.81 23.64
C GLY A 180 11.02 6.57 22.14
N SER A 181 10.82 5.33 21.65
CA SER A 181 10.80 5.09 20.19
C SER A 181 9.44 4.57 19.79
N ILE A 182 8.93 5.14 18.72
CA ILE A 182 7.73 4.65 18.06
C ILE A 182 8.07 3.29 17.44
N VAL A 183 7.19 2.31 17.61
CA VAL A 183 7.16 1.13 16.74
C VAL A 183 6.25 1.50 15.58
N ASP A 184 6.84 1.69 14.41
CA ASP A 184 6.17 2.27 13.25
C ASP A 184 5.29 1.24 12.53
N VAL A 185 5.71 -0.01 12.50
CA VAL A 185 5.10 -1.08 11.72
C VAL A 185 5.13 -2.41 12.46
N VAL A 186 4.09 -3.23 12.28
CA VAL A 186 4.00 -4.60 12.78
C VAL A 186 3.44 -5.54 11.72
N ALA A 187 3.99 -6.76 11.61
CA ALA A 187 3.42 -7.80 10.76
C ALA A 187 3.58 -9.19 11.39
N THR A 188 2.88 -10.18 10.84
CA THR A 188 2.88 -11.56 11.30
C THR A 188 3.14 -12.53 10.13
N ASN A 189 3.88 -13.60 10.37
CA ASN A 189 4.02 -14.69 9.39
C ASN A 189 3.00 -15.81 9.62
N SER A 190 2.98 -16.80 8.73
CA SER A 190 2.06 -17.94 8.82
C SER A 190 2.32 -18.84 10.04
N LYS A 191 3.52 -18.77 10.64
CA LYS A 191 3.95 -19.53 11.82
C LYS A 191 3.49 -18.89 13.14
N GLY A 192 2.94 -17.67 13.09
CA GLY A 192 2.55 -16.90 14.29
C GLY A 192 3.69 -16.10 14.92
N ASP A 193 4.85 -15.98 14.25
CA ASP A 193 5.87 -15.02 14.65
C ASP A 193 5.40 -13.59 14.33
N ILE A 194 5.84 -12.64 15.15
CA ILE A 194 5.51 -11.22 14.99
C ILE A 194 6.80 -10.45 14.77
N PHE A 195 6.76 -9.53 13.82
CA PHE A 195 7.85 -8.63 13.49
C PHE A 195 7.42 -7.20 13.75
N ALA A 196 8.30 -6.41 14.35
CA ALA A 196 8.05 -5.02 14.69
C ALA A 196 9.23 -4.16 14.25
N GLY A 197 8.98 -3.15 13.41
CA GLY A 197 9.97 -2.18 12.94
C GLY A 197 9.88 -0.86 13.71
N CYS A 198 11.02 -0.28 14.05
CA CYS A 198 11.12 1.05 14.64
C CYS A 198 12.42 1.74 14.21
N ARG A 199 12.63 2.98 14.69
CA ARG A 199 13.91 3.75 14.64
C ARG A 199 15.11 3.12 15.37
N GLY A 200 14.95 1.90 15.87
CA GLY A 200 15.97 1.13 16.59
C GLY A 200 16.24 -0.23 15.97
N GLY A 201 15.78 -0.47 14.74
CA GLY A 201 15.85 -1.74 14.04
C GLY A 201 14.55 -2.55 14.15
N MET A 202 14.64 -3.82 13.77
CA MET A 202 13.51 -4.75 13.78
C MET A 202 13.63 -5.75 14.91
N PHE A 203 12.50 -6.07 15.50
CA PHE A 203 12.35 -7.00 16.60
C PHE A 203 11.41 -8.14 16.19
N LYS A 204 11.72 -9.35 16.63
CA LYS A 204 10.91 -10.54 16.43
C LYS A 204 10.42 -11.08 17.78
N SER A 205 9.17 -11.52 17.83
CA SER A 205 8.64 -12.38 18.88
C SER A 205 8.14 -13.70 18.29
N SER A 206 8.36 -14.79 19.01
CA SER A 206 7.86 -16.14 18.68
C SER A 206 6.91 -16.69 19.76
N ASP A 207 6.53 -15.84 20.71
CA ASP A 207 5.72 -16.19 21.89
C ASP A 207 4.57 -15.18 22.08
N ARG A 208 3.92 -14.83 20.96
CA ARG A 208 2.76 -13.92 20.93
C ARG A 208 3.06 -12.52 21.46
N GLY A 209 4.30 -12.07 21.38
CA GLY A 209 4.73 -10.75 21.82
C GLY A 209 5.05 -10.70 23.31
N GLU A 210 5.15 -11.81 24.03
CA GLU A 210 5.61 -11.82 25.43
C GLU A 210 7.09 -11.40 25.54
N THR A 211 7.94 -11.95 24.68
CA THR A 211 9.36 -11.59 24.59
C THR A 211 9.76 -11.22 23.17
N TRP A 212 10.78 -10.36 23.05
CA TRP A 212 11.21 -9.77 21.79
C TRP A 212 12.73 -9.77 21.66
N ASN A 213 13.22 -10.13 20.48
CA ASN A 213 14.64 -10.18 20.15
C ASN A 213 14.92 -9.27 18.95
N LYS A 214 15.97 -8.42 19.04
CA LYS A 214 16.40 -7.60 17.90
C LYS A 214 17.03 -8.50 16.83
N ILE A 215 16.54 -8.42 15.59
CA ILE A 215 16.95 -9.26 14.46
C ILE A 215 17.75 -8.49 13.39
N THR A 216 17.87 -7.17 13.49
CA THR A 216 18.68 -6.36 12.56
C THR A 216 20.16 -6.23 12.94
N ASN A 217 20.65 -7.02 13.89
CA ASN A 217 22.07 -6.96 14.29
C ASN A 217 23.01 -7.24 13.10
N SER A 218 22.57 -8.00 12.10
CA SER A 218 23.33 -8.37 10.91
C SER A 218 23.40 -7.29 9.83
N ILE A 219 22.50 -6.30 9.81
CA ILE A 219 22.49 -5.22 8.80
C ILE A 219 23.15 -3.91 9.27
N GLY A 220 23.49 -3.78 10.56
CA GLY A 220 24.27 -2.66 11.10
C GLY A 220 23.42 -1.45 11.57
N LYS A 221 24.02 -0.57 12.39
CA LYS A 221 23.33 0.56 13.04
C LYS A 221 22.87 1.67 12.09
N ASP A 222 23.50 1.79 10.92
CA ASP A 222 23.12 2.77 9.89
C ASP A 222 21.77 2.45 9.23
N TYR A 223 21.08 1.39 9.66
CA TYR A 223 19.85 0.83 9.10
C TYR A 223 18.75 0.71 10.15
N ASP A 224 18.88 1.41 11.27
CA ASP A 224 17.96 1.31 12.40
C ASP A 224 16.60 2.00 12.13
N ASP A 225 16.39 2.72 11.02
CA ASP A 225 15.09 3.32 10.67
C ASP A 225 14.30 2.39 9.73
N ILE A 226 13.41 1.58 10.32
CA ILE A 226 12.51 0.67 9.60
C ILE A 226 11.17 1.37 9.35
N ASN A 227 10.91 1.74 8.09
CA ASN A 227 9.69 2.48 7.72
C ASN A 227 8.57 1.56 7.21
N PHE A 228 8.93 0.42 6.65
CA PHE A 228 8.00 -0.55 6.06
C PHE A 228 8.49 -1.97 6.34
N LEU A 229 7.53 -2.85 6.56
CA LEU A 229 7.76 -4.27 6.74
C LEU A 229 6.52 -5.01 6.29
N GLU A 230 6.71 -5.99 5.41
CA GLU A 230 5.67 -6.89 4.92
C GLU A 230 6.18 -8.33 4.99
N VAL A 231 5.25 -9.27 5.18
CA VAL A 231 5.53 -10.70 5.14
C VAL A 231 4.67 -11.31 4.06
N ASP A 232 5.31 -11.99 3.10
CA ASP A 232 4.59 -12.63 2.00
C ASP A 232 4.09 -14.04 2.33
N GLU A 233 3.37 -14.64 1.38
CA GLU A 233 2.81 -15.99 1.52
C GLU A 233 3.86 -17.11 1.66
N GLN A 234 5.14 -16.81 1.40
CA GLN A 234 6.25 -17.74 1.61
C GLN A 234 7.02 -17.45 2.92
N ASP A 235 6.44 -16.64 3.80
CA ASP A 235 7.06 -16.14 5.05
C ASP A 235 8.36 -15.35 4.84
N ARG A 236 8.58 -14.79 3.64
CA ARG A 236 9.72 -13.90 3.40
C ARG A 236 9.40 -12.53 3.95
N ILE A 237 10.36 -11.91 4.65
CA ILE A 237 10.19 -10.56 5.18
C ILE A 237 10.81 -9.58 4.19
N ILE A 238 10.01 -8.64 3.72
CA ILE A 238 10.49 -7.52 2.89
C ILE A 238 10.41 -6.26 3.72
N SER A 239 11.47 -5.46 3.71
CA SER A 239 11.53 -4.24 4.51
C SER A 239 12.23 -3.12 3.77
N ILE A 240 11.86 -1.88 4.10
CA ILE A 240 12.63 -0.70 3.71
C ILE A 240 13.34 -0.15 4.94
N ALA A 241 14.67 -0.24 4.92
CA ALA A 241 15.55 0.34 5.92
C ALA A 241 16.45 1.40 5.26
N VAL A 242 16.36 2.65 5.72
CA VAL A 242 17.22 3.78 5.26
C VAL A 242 17.40 3.78 3.74
N ARG A 243 16.27 3.82 3.03
CA ARG A 243 16.19 3.88 1.55
C ARG A 243 16.77 2.66 0.84
N ARG A 244 16.74 1.48 1.45
CA ARG A 244 17.09 0.22 0.79
C ARG A 244 15.98 -0.78 0.94
N LEU A 245 15.69 -1.47 -0.15
CA LEU A 245 14.81 -2.62 -0.14
C LEU A 245 15.62 -3.84 0.27
N LEU A 246 15.23 -4.45 1.38
CA LEU A 246 15.87 -5.62 1.97
C LEU A 246 14.89 -6.79 1.98
N ILE A 247 15.41 -8.01 1.86
CA ILE A 247 14.64 -9.24 2.01
C ILE A 247 15.33 -10.20 2.98
N SER A 248 14.53 -10.92 3.76
CA SER A 248 14.98 -12.05 4.57
C SER A 248 14.15 -13.28 4.25
N ASN A 249 14.82 -14.42 4.11
CA ASN A 249 14.21 -15.74 3.86
C ASN A 249 14.25 -16.66 5.10
N ASP A 250 14.74 -16.16 6.23
CA ASP A 250 15.03 -16.95 7.44
C ASP A 250 14.52 -16.26 8.72
N ASP A 251 13.32 -15.68 8.62
CA ASP A 251 12.63 -14.96 9.69
C ASP A 251 13.48 -13.82 10.30
N GLY A 252 14.26 -13.14 9.46
CA GLY A 252 15.01 -11.94 9.82
C GLY A 252 16.42 -12.19 10.36
N GLN A 253 16.92 -13.42 10.35
CA GLN A 253 18.28 -13.73 10.82
C GLN A 253 19.34 -13.16 9.88
N THR A 254 19.13 -13.32 8.57
CA THR A 254 19.97 -12.76 7.52
C THR A 254 19.14 -11.92 6.55
N TRP A 255 19.82 -10.95 5.93
CA TRP A 255 19.21 -9.96 5.07
C TRP A 255 20.02 -9.79 3.79
N GLU A 256 19.33 -9.81 2.67
CA GLU A 256 19.89 -9.50 1.36
C GLU A 256 19.43 -8.11 0.91
N LYS A 257 20.37 -7.28 0.46
CA LYS A 257 20.04 -5.98 -0.15
C LYS A 257 19.60 -6.21 -1.60
N LEU A 258 18.32 -6.00 -1.87
CA LEU A 258 17.76 -6.10 -3.22
C LEU A 258 18.04 -4.84 -4.04
N ARG A 259 17.92 -3.66 -3.40
CA ARG A 259 18.07 -2.38 -4.10
C ARG A 259 18.43 -1.23 -3.17
N GLU A 260 19.19 -0.28 -3.71
CA GLU A 260 19.39 1.05 -3.15
C GLU A 260 18.43 2.03 -3.81
N LEU A 261 17.71 2.82 -3.00
CA LEU A 261 16.72 3.80 -3.47
C LEU A 261 17.33 5.22 -3.64
N ASP A 262 18.66 5.37 -3.50
CA ASP A 262 19.46 6.57 -3.81
C ASP A 262 20.42 6.30 -5.02
N SER A 263 20.70 7.22 -5.96
CA SER A 263 21.48 8.45 -5.75
C SER A 263 21.35 9.48 -6.89
N TYR A 264 21.40 10.75 -6.49
CA TYR A 264 21.65 11.98 -7.27
C TYR A 264 23.14 11.99 -7.69
N ASN A 265 23.50 11.58 -8.91
CA ASN A 265 24.75 11.99 -9.59
C ASN A 265 24.84 11.51 -11.07
N ASN A 266 24.87 12.50 -11.97
CA ASN A 266 25.32 12.51 -13.37
C ASN A 266 24.54 11.72 -14.44
N LEU A 267 23.44 12.32 -14.89
CA LEU A 267 22.87 12.11 -16.22
C LEU A 267 23.72 12.87 -17.27
N GLN A 268 24.52 12.15 -18.06
CA GLN A 268 25.06 12.68 -19.34
C GLN A 268 24.57 11.92 -20.58
N ASP A 269 23.83 10.83 -20.43
CA ASP A 269 23.23 10.15 -21.58
C ASP A 269 21.71 10.07 -21.39
N GLY A 270 20.99 10.85 -22.19
CA GLY A 270 19.56 11.15 -22.07
C GLY A 270 18.61 9.98 -22.33
N ARG A 271 18.87 8.80 -21.76
CA ARG A 271 17.99 7.63 -21.83
C ARG A 271 18.01 6.93 -20.47
N ILE A 272 16.84 6.94 -19.81
CA ILE A 272 16.50 6.45 -18.45
C ILE A 272 16.60 7.55 -17.39
N LYS A 273 15.44 8.15 -17.06
CA LYS A 273 15.24 8.94 -15.82
C LYS A 273 15.34 7.98 -14.63
N THR A 274 16.46 8.00 -13.92
CA THR A 274 16.65 7.27 -12.67
C THR A 274 16.03 8.05 -11.50
N PHE A 275 15.07 7.42 -10.80
CA PHE A 275 14.76 7.41 -9.36
C PHE A 275 15.13 8.60 -8.42
N GLU A 276 15.23 9.84 -8.90
CA GLU A 276 15.31 10.99 -7.98
C GLU A 276 13.95 11.21 -7.28
N GLY A 277 13.92 11.04 -5.95
CA GLY A 277 12.82 11.51 -5.09
C GLY A 277 11.64 10.55 -4.89
N VAL A 278 11.77 9.28 -5.26
CA VAL A 278 10.69 8.28 -5.14
C VAL A 278 10.68 7.66 -3.75
N TYR A 279 10.15 8.38 -2.76
CA TYR A 279 9.80 7.75 -1.48
C TYR A 279 8.53 6.91 -1.70
N PRO A 280 8.56 5.59 -1.48
CA PRO A 280 7.33 4.81 -1.49
C PRO A 280 6.42 5.35 -0.39
N THR A 281 5.19 5.70 -0.74
CA THR A 281 4.19 6.17 0.24
C THR A 281 3.42 5.00 0.84
N ASN A 282 3.34 3.88 0.12
CA ASN A 282 2.74 2.63 0.57
C ASN A 282 3.30 1.46 -0.26
N MET A 283 3.29 0.24 0.29
CA MET A 283 3.85 -0.98 -0.28
C MET A 283 2.93 -2.16 0.01
N ASP A 284 2.83 -3.10 -0.92
CA ASP A 284 2.03 -4.32 -0.76
C ASP A 284 2.68 -5.49 -1.52
N ILE A 285 2.56 -6.71 -0.99
CA ILE A 285 3.05 -7.93 -1.63
C ILE A 285 1.87 -8.85 -1.93
N MET A 286 1.79 -9.24 -3.19
CA MET A 286 0.73 -10.12 -3.65
C MET A 286 1.03 -11.60 -3.41
N SER A 287 -0.02 -12.42 -3.42
CA SER A 287 0.05 -13.89 -3.48
C SER A 287 0.89 -14.42 -4.64
N ASN A 288 0.91 -13.70 -5.76
CA ASN A 288 1.74 -14.03 -6.92
C ASN A 288 3.23 -13.63 -6.75
N GLY A 289 3.60 -13.13 -5.57
CA GLY A 289 4.97 -12.75 -5.19
C GLY A 289 5.45 -11.40 -5.72
N TYR A 290 4.61 -10.67 -6.46
CA TYR A 290 4.99 -9.34 -6.96
C TYR A 290 4.88 -8.29 -5.85
N LEU A 291 5.87 -7.41 -5.82
CA LEU A 291 5.93 -6.25 -4.93
C LEU A 291 5.34 -5.03 -5.64
N TYR A 292 4.39 -4.36 -5.00
CA TYR A 292 3.78 -3.13 -5.48
C TYR A 292 4.09 -2.00 -4.51
N TYR A 293 4.32 -0.80 -5.03
CA TYR A 293 4.34 0.39 -4.19
C TYR A 293 3.92 1.62 -4.96
N ALA A 294 3.30 2.56 -4.25
CA ALA A 294 2.90 3.85 -4.81
C ALA A 294 4.03 4.88 -4.67
N SER A 295 4.15 5.74 -5.68
CA SER A 295 4.99 6.94 -5.62
C SER A 295 4.34 8.12 -6.33
N SER A 296 4.99 9.28 -6.26
CA SER A 296 4.60 10.49 -7.00
C SER A 296 4.54 10.28 -8.52
N PHE A 297 5.09 9.19 -9.05
CA PHE A 297 5.09 8.86 -10.47
C PHE A 297 4.15 7.71 -10.85
N GLY A 298 3.36 7.17 -9.92
CA GLY A 298 2.42 6.07 -10.19
C GLY A 298 2.67 4.81 -9.35
N VAL A 299 2.10 3.70 -9.82
CA VAL A 299 2.26 2.37 -9.22
C VAL A 299 3.52 1.72 -9.79
N ASN A 300 4.40 1.26 -8.93
CA ASN A 300 5.61 0.56 -9.33
C ASN A 300 5.47 -0.91 -8.95
N ILE A 301 5.92 -1.79 -9.84
CA ILE A 301 5.73 -3.23 -9.71
C ILE A 301 7.08 -3.92 -9.90
N ALA A 302 7.49 -4.76 -8.96
CA ALA A 302 8.68 -5.60 -9.05
C ALA A 302 8.30 -7.08 -9.14
N HIS A 303 9.03 -7.81 -9.99
CA HIS A 303 8.85 -9.25 -10.17
C HIS A 303 9.53 -10.02 -9.03
N PRO A 304 8.92 -11.10 -8.49
CA PRO A 304 9.54 -11.90 -7.41
C PRO A 304 10.94 -12.43 -7.76
N ASP A 305 11.11 -12.99 -8.96
CA ASP A 305 12.42 -13.51 -9.41
C ASP A 305 13.43 -12.41 -9.81
N SER A 306 12.98 -11.17 -10.01
CA SER A 306 13.83 -10.05 -10.41
C SER A 306 13.34 -8.77 -9.76
N MET A 307 13.45 -8.74 -8.43
CA MET A 307 13.10 -7.58 -7.58
C MET A 307 13.98 -6.34 -7.86
N THR A 308 14.92 -6.46 -8.79
CA THR A 308 15.76 -5.39 -9.33
C THR A 308 15.11 -4.63 -10.49
N LYS A 309 14.09 -5.21 -11.15
CA LYS A 309 13.38 -4.61 -12.29
C LYS A 309 12.00 -4.14 -11.85
N PHE A 310 11.74 -2.85 -12.10
CA PHE A 310 10.47 -2.22 -11.78
C PHE A 310 9.78 -1.75 -13.05
N TYR A 311 8.46 -1.89 -13.05
CA TYR A 311 7.58 -1.33 -14.06
C TYR A 311 6.73 -0.23 -13.45
N ASN A 312 6.83 0.98 -14.02
CA ASN A 312 5.94 2.07 -13.66
C ASN A 312 4.64 1.94 -14.47
N ALA A 313 3.54 1.73 -13.76
CA ALA A 313 2.19 1.63 -14.27
C ALA A 313 1.33 2.75 -13.66
N GLY A 314 0.39 3.26 -14.44
CA GLY A 314 -0.60 4.20 -13.97
C GLY A 314 -1.69 4.42 -15.01
N PRO A 315 -2.79 5.07 -14.63
CA PRO A 315 -3.83 5.48 -15.58
C PRO A 315 -3.23 6.47 -16.58
N GLU A 316 -3.31 6.15 -17.88
CA GLU A 316 -2.79 6.99 -18.97
C GLU A 316 -3.56 8.33 -19.07
N GLY A 317 -2.87 9.41 -19.44
CA GLY A 317 -3.51 10.72 -19.71
C GLY A 317 -3.77 11.61 -18.49
N TYR A 318 -3.25 11.24 -17.31
CA TYR A 318 -3.23 12.12 -16.15
C TYR A 318 -1.95 12.97 -16.19
N ASP A 319 -2.15 14.28 -16.24
CA ASP A 319 -1.12 15.27 -16.55
C ASP A 319 0.08 15.21 -15.59
N TYR A 320 1.30 15.12 -16.13
CA TYR A 320 2.56 15.13 -15.38
C TYR A 320 2.78 16.47 -14.65
N ASP A 321 2.11 17.54 -15.09
CA ASP A 321 2.26 18.90 -14.56
C ASP A 321 1.39 19.18 -13.31
N SER A 322 0.57 18.21 -12.89
CA SER A 322 -0.03 18.20 -11.57
C SER A 322 0.48 16.97 -10.83
N PRO A 323 1.29 17.10 -9.77
CA PRO A 323 1.66 15.95 -8.95
C PRO A 323 0.39 15.44 -8.29
N PHE A 324 -0.34 14.55 -8.95
CA PHE A 324 -1.43 13.82 -8.34
C PHE A 324 -0.76 12.76 -7.45
N PRO A 325 -0.80 12.93 -6.12
CA PRO A 325 -0.20 11.99 -5.20
C PRO A 325 -1.22 10.87 -5.05
N TYR A 326 -0.97 9.70 -5.64
CA TYR A 326 -1.71 8.51 -5.20
C TYR A 326 -1.42 8.38 -3.70
N GLY A 327 -2.46 8.58 -2.87
CA GLY A 327 -2.31 8.64 -1.43
C GLY A 327 -1.81 7.30 -0.92
N GLU A 328 -2.46 6.23 -1.39
CA GLU A 328 -2.17 4.84 -1.04
C GLU A 328 -2.56 3.91 -2.19
N ILE A 329 -1.99 2.71 -2.17
CA ILE A 329 -2.33 1.59 -3.06
C ILE A 329 -2.91 0.47 -2.21
N GLU A 330 -3.90 -0.23 -2.76
CA GLU A 330 -4.40 -1.49 -2.22
C GLU A 330 -4.32 -2.53 -3.34
N THR A 331 -3.87 -3.75 -3.05
CA THR A 331 -3.82 -4.83 -4.04
C THR A 331 -4.81 -5.94 -3.71
N PHE A 332 -5.26 -6.64 -4.76
CA PHE A 332 -6.15 -7.78 -4.62
C PHE A 332 -5.38 -9.05 -4.90
N SER A 333 -5.77 -10.18 -4.30
CA SER A 333 -5.15 -11.49 -4.54
C SER A 333 -5.00 -11.89 -6.02
N ASN A 334 -5.81 -11.34 -6.93
CA ASN A 334 -5.82 -11.70 -8.35
C ASN A 334 -4.84 -10.91 -9.25
N GLY A 335 -4.18 -9.87 -8.74
CA GLY A 335 -3.30 -9.01 -9.56
C GLY A 335 -3.82 -7.59 -9.76
N ASP A 336 -5.09 -7.35 -9.44
CA ASP A 336 -5.70 -6.04 -9.61
C ASP A 336 -5.18 -5.07 -8.55
N VAL A 337 -5.31 -3.78 -8.81
CA VAL A 337 -4.86 -2.72 -7.91
C VAL A 337 -5.93 -1.64 -7.78
N LEU A 338 -6.00 -1.03 -6.60
CA LEU A 338 -6.69 0.23 -6.36
C LEU A 338 -5.66 1.31 -6.05
N VAL A 339 -5.88 2.48 -6.63
CA VAL A 339 -5.19 3.69 -6.20
C VAL A 339 -6.23 4.75 -5.91
N TYR A 340 -5.99 5.51 -4.86
CA TYR A 340 -6.95 6.53 -4.46
C TYR A 340 -6.27 7.80 -3.97
N ASN A 341 -7.04 8.89 -3.95
CA ASN A 341 -6.65 10.15 -3.32
C ASN A 341 -7.77 10.59 -2.38
N SER A 342 -7.72 11.82 -1.90
CA SER A 342 -8.72 12.34 -0.95
C SER A 342 -10.17 12.31 -1.46
N ARG A 343 -10.46 12.07 -2.74
CA ARG A 343 -11.83 12.06 -3.28
C ARG A 343 -12.13 10.97 -4.29
N ARG A 344 -11.10 10.42 -4.95
CA ARG A 344 -11.25 9.51 -6.09
C ARG A 344 -10.70 8.15 -5.76
N ILE A 345 -11.36 7.12 -6.27
CA ILE A 345 -10.81 5.77 -6.29
C ILE A 345 -10.76 5.27 -7.74
N LEU A 346 -9.59 4.81 -8.15
CA LEU A 346 -9.32 4.22 -9.46
C LEU A 346 -8.98 2.75 -9.27
N PHE A 347 -9.59 1.90 -10.09
CA PHE A 347 -9.32 0.47 -10.13
C PHE A 347 -8.58 0.13 -11.41
N GLY A 348 -7.41 -0.49 -11.27
CA GLY A 348 -6.60 -1.03 -12.35
C GLY A 348 -6.82 -2.54 -12.44
N LYS A 349 -7.57 -2.97 -13.45
CA LYS A 349 -7.73 -4.40 -13.75
C LYS A 349 -6.51 -4.91 -14.48
N ARG A 350 -5.87 -5.97 -13.99
CA ARG A 350 -4.70 -6.58 -14.62
C ARG A 350 -5.03 -7.05 -16.02
N ASN A 351 -4.29 -6.54 -17.01
CA ASN A 351 -4.44 -6.95 -18.40
C ASN A 351 -3.52 -8.12 -18.71
N LEU A 352 -4.01 -9.35 -18.59
CA LEU A 352 -3.22 -10.57 -18.83
C LEU A 352 -2.63 -10.68 -20.24
N ASN A 353 -3.13 -9.89 -21.21
CA ASN A 353 -2.58 -9.82 -22.57
C ASN A 353 -1.38 -8.87 -22.68
N SER A 354 -1.04 -8.13 -21.63
CA SER A 354 0.13 -7.27 -21.62
C SER A 354 1.42 -8.09 -21.62
N GLU A 355 2.35 -7.72 -22.49
CA GLU A 355 3.70 -8.29 -22.54
C GLU A 355 4.44 -8.17 -21.20
N PHE A 356 4.00 -7.27 -20.30
CA PHE A 356 4.54 -7.17 -18.94
C PHE A 356 4.33 -8.46 -18.13
N TRP A 357 3.20 -9.16 -18.32
CA TRP A 357 2.83 -10.34 -17.53
C TRP A 357 3.10 -11.67 -18.22
N ILE A 358 3.16 -11.69 -19.56
CA ILE A 358 3.21 -12.93 -20.36
C ILE A 358 4.54 -13.71 -20.26
N LYS A 359 5.52 -13.18 -19.51
CA LYS A 359 6.85 -13.74 -19.16
C LYS A 359 8.02 -13.13 -19.93
N ARG A 360 9.12 -12.89 -19.20
CA ARG A 360 10.40 -13.46 -19.62
C ARG A 360 10.62 -14.73 -18.79
N LEU A 361 10.47 -15.88 -19.44
CA LEU A 361 11.08 -17.13 -18.99
C LEU A 361 12.60 -17.01 -19.08
#